data_AF-A0A7C7NMN4-F1
#
_entry.id   AF-A0A7C7NMN4-F1
#
_cell.length_a   1.000
_cell.length_b   1.000
_cell.length_c   1.000
_cell.angle_alpha   90.00
_cell.angle_beta   90.00
_cell.angle_gamma   90.00
#
_symmetry.space_group_name_H-M   'P 1'
#
loop_
_entity.id
_entity.type
_entity.pdbx_description
1 polymer ?
#
loop_
_entity_poly.entity_id
_entity_poly.type
_entity_poly.pdbx_seq_one_letter_code
_entity_poly.pdbx_strand_id
1 'polypeptide(L)'
;MFLTFCRQIVPATEETVQAWKNDLIDIRKLVKDQKRWWPEPAHVHLDEIGDKLQLALESCRNPILKCNRMLEILADNQNSVILGNRFLEKQLASFAKTKFTNFKTKISLKEEISCAIVPAWFGKGYMPRFIDPPAANDVHLILYPPEKKWYDQTINRKKQELTILRSFHEKRPAIPLSHLPTAPLTLLDSADLPNQSDTDPDEILIRARRNRAISQLEGHDGEPVQAKLVHFQDGYWAAFTENHRVYVLTITEQESDGDIQGRIEGKVTSELRLGDIVMIRKGSPSDLIREIVDSRTPLGTRSAANVWRSAIQRNIKCGNSLHKLVEQLAEAGCKRAIATVDGWIKNDRMISPTKGETDIAAILEVTQDQELKQRFQECTNAIKLLRSEHLKVGFELAGKAVESAKQWLEAGATPLELIDLENQLVLVTIEAIDDQELIIGRGACNRLEKLT
;
A
#
# COMPACT_ATOMS: atom_id res chain seq x y z
N MET A 1 -2.89 24.82 7.68
CA MET A 1 -2.21 25.61 8.73
C MET A 1 -2.51 25.05 10.11
N PHE A 2 -3.77 25.04 10.57
CA PHE A 2 -4.18 24.49 11.89
C PHE A 2 -3.86 22.98 12.07
N LEU A 3 -4.06 22.15 11.04
CA LEU A 3 -3.69 20.72 11.07
C LEU A 3 -2.18 20.46 11.01
N THR A 4 -1.40 21.40 10.45
CA THR A 4 0.07 21.37 10.49
C THR A 4 0.57 21.79 11.87
N PHE A 5 -0.22 22.62 12.56
CA PHE A 5 0.07 23.21 13.86
C PHE A 5 -0.14 22.24 15.04
N CYS A 6 -1.20 21.43 15.02
CA CYS A 6 -1.40 20.35 16.01
C CYS A 6 -0.31 19.26 16.00
N ARG A 7 0.63 19.31 15.05
CA ARG A 7 1.80 18.42 14.96
C ARG A 7 3.08 19.02 15.54
N GLN A 8 3.09 20.28 15.97
CA GLN A 8 4.27 20.88 16.60
C GLN A 8 4.33 20.49 18.08
N ILE A 9 5.44 19.85 18.47
CA ILE A 9 5.69 19.28 19.80
C ILE A 9 6.58 20.23 20.65
N VAL A 10 6.90 21.42 20.13
CA VAL A 10 7.60 22.48 20.88
C VAL A 10 6.62 23.64 21.09
N PRO A 11 6.54 24.22 22.31
CA PRO A 11 5.80 25.45 22.53
C PRO A 11 6.32 26.51 21.56
N ALA A 12 5.42 27.26 20.92
CA ALA A 12 5.82 28.39 20.09
C ALA A 12 6.77 29.31 20.87
N THR A 13 7.83 29.82 20.23
CA THR A 13 8.76 30.73 20.91
C THR A 13 7.99 31.94 21.45
N GLU A 14 8.47 32.55 22.52
CA GLU A 14 7.79 33.71 23.11
C GLU A 14 7.58 34.83 22.07
N GLU A 15 8.55 35.02 21.17
CA GLU A 15 8.45 35.90 20.00
C GLU A 15 7.33 35.50 19.03
N THR A 16 7.20 34.21 18.72
CA THR A 16 6.15 33.70 17.81
C THR A 16 4.76 33.85 18.43
N VAL A 17 4.63 33.52 19.72
CA VAL A 17 3.39 33.72 20.48
C VAL A 17 3.02 35.20 20.53
N GLN A 18 4.01 36.08 20.68
CA GLN A 18 3.78 37.51 20.70
C GLN A 18 3.39 38.06 19.33
N ALA A 19 3.99 37.59 18.24
CA ALA A 19 3.58 37.93 16.88
C ALA A 19 2.11 37.56 16.63
N TRP A 20 1.70 36.33 16.98
CA TRP A 20 0.32 35.90 16.78
C TRP A 20 -0.70 36.63 17.66
N LYS A 21 -0.30 37.07 18.87
CA LYS A 21 -1.14 37.95 19.67
C LYS A 21 -1.37 39.29 18.99
N ASN A 22 -0.33 39.85 18.38
CA ASN A 22 -0.43 41.11 17.64
C ASN A 22 -1.37 40.92 16.43
N ASP A 23 -1.22 39.82 15.68
CA ASP A 23 -2.12 39.49 14.56
C ASP A 23 -3.57 39.33 15.02
N LEU A 24 -3.81 38.64 16.16
CA LEU A 24 -5.16 38.47 16.72
C LEU A 24 -5.77 39.81 17.15
N ILE A 25 -4.96 40.71 17.73
CA ILE A 25 -5.38 42.06 18.10
C ILE A 25 -5.77 42.85 16.85
N ASP A 26 -4.97 42.77 15.78
CA ASP A 26 -5.23 43.45 14.51
C ASP A 26 -6.48 42.91 13.81
N ILE A 27 -6.69 41.59 13.82
CA ILE A 27 -7.91 40.95 13.31
C ILE A 27 -9.13 41.44 14.09
N ARG A 28 -9.09 41.41 15.43
CA ARG A 28 -10.22 41.86 16.26
C ARG A 28 -10.51 43.35 16.09
N LYS A 29 -9.47 44.17 15.92
CA LYS A 29 -9.60 45.59 15.62
C LYS A 29 -10.25 45.81 14.25
N LEU A 30 -9.79 45.09 13.23
CA LEU A 30 -10.35 45.14 11.89
C LEU A 30 -11.83 44.73 11.88
N VAL A 31 -12.17 43.62 12.55
CA VAL A 31 -13.56 43.16 12.69
C VAL A 31 -14.42 44.23 13.38
N LYS A 32 -13.93 44.84 14.45
CA LYS A 32 -14.65 45.90 15.18
C LYS A 32 -14.88 47.14 14.31
N ASP A 33 -13.87 47.58 13.57
CA ASP A 33 -13.92 48.78 12.73
C ASP A 33 -14.78 48.57 11.48
N GLN A 34 -14.82 47.34 10.95
CA GLN A 34 -15.56 46.97 9.74
C GLN A 34 -16.93 46.33 10.02
N LYS A 35 -17.30 46.11 11.29
CA LYS A 35 -18.57 45.49 11.70
C LYS A 35 -19.80 46.17 11.10
N ARG A 36 -19.71 47.48 10.83
CA ARG A 36 -20.77 48.28 10.20
C ARG A 36 -20.98 47.97 8.71
N TRP A 37 -19.96 47.46 8.03
CA TRP A 37 -19.93 47.30 6.57
C TRP A 37 -20.08 45.85 6.12
N TRP A 38 -20.04 44.90 7.05
CA TRP A 38 -20.12 43.47 6.73
C TRP A 38 -21.50 42.90 7.05
N PRO A 39 -22.03 42.00 6.19
CA PRO A 39 -23.28 41.31 6.46
C PRO A 39 -23.17 40.45 7.72
N GLU A 40 -24.30 40.27 8.41
CA GLU A 40 -24.37 39.63 9.74
C GLU A 40 -23.62 38.28 9.86
N PRO A 41 -23.64 37.37 8.87
CA PRO A 41 -22.93 36.08 8.97
C PRO A 41 -21.40 36.23 9.03
N ALA A 42 -20.85 37.26 8.39
CA ALA A 42 -19.40 37.37 8.20
C ALA A 42 -18.66 37.75 9.50
N HIS A 43 -19.23 38.66 10.30
CA HIS A 43 -18.59 39.06 11.55
C HIS A 43 -18.73 37.99 12.64
N VAL A 44 -19.84 37.24 12.67
CA VAL A 44 -20.03 36.10 13.59
C VAL A 44 -18.98 35.02 13.35
N HIS A 45 -18.73 34.64 12.09
CA HIS A 45 -17.69 33.67 11.77
C HIS A 45 -16.28 34.16 12.10
N LEU A 46 -16.01 35.46 11.97
CA LEU A 46 -14.70 36.02 12.32
C LEU A 46 -14.48 36.12 13.84
N ASP A 47 -15.53 36.43 14.61
CA ASP A 47 -15.49 36.35 16.07
C ASP A 47 -15.24 34.89 16.52
N GLU A 48 -15.93 33.91 15.93
CA GLU A 48 -15.68 32.47 16.19
C GLU A 48 -14.24 32.04 15.84
N ILE A 49 -13.69 32.54 14.72
CA ILE A 49 -12.30 32.28 14.34
C ILE A 49 -11.35 32.90 15.36
N GLY A 50 -11.61 34.13 15.81
CA GLY A 50 -10.84 34.84 16.82
C GLY A 50 -10.81 34.09 18.15
N ASP A 51 -11.95 33.56 18.60
CA ASP A 51 -12.05 32.80 19.85
C ASP A 51 -11.35 31.43 19.74
N LYS A 52 -11.47 30.74 18.60
CA LYS A 52 -10.72 29.50 18.34
C LYS A 52 -9.21 29.74 18.28
N LEU A 53 -8.77 30.85 17.71
CA LEU A 53 -7.36 31.27 17.71
C LEU A 53 -6.85 31.59 19.11
N GLN A 54 -7.64 32.31 19.92
CA GLN A 54 -7.27 32.59 21.30
C GLN A 54 -7.12 31.31 22.13
N LEU A 55 -8.09 30.39 22.01
CA LEU A 55 -8.02 29.08 22.67
C LEU A 55 -6.79 28.27 22.25
N ALA A 56 -6.43 28.33 20.96
CA ALA A 56 -5.21 27.69 20.44
C ALA A 56 -3.94 28.34 21.02
N LEU A 57 -3.88 29.68 21.12
CA LEU A 57 -2.75 30.41 21.71
C LEU A 57 -2.58 30.12 23.20
N GLU A 58 -3.68 30.03 23.95
CA GLU A 58 -3.67 29.64 25.36
C GLU A 58 -3.20 28.18 25.52
N SER A 59 -3.59 27.30 24.61
CA SER A 59 -3.11 25.91 24.57
C SER A 59 -1.62 25.81 24.25
N CYS A 60 -1.04 26.77 23.51
CA CYS A 60 0.40 26.84 23.26
C CYS A 60 1.23 27.28 24.47
N ARG A 61 0.61 27.95 25.46
CA ARG A 61 1.27 28.35 26.71
C ARG A 61 1.35 27.23 27.72
N ASN A 62 0.43 26.27 27.65
CA ASN A 62 0.51 25.10 28.50
C ASN A 62 1.65 24.21 28.04
N PRO A 63 2.54 23.77 28.94
CA PRO A 63 3.59 22.84 28.57
C PRO A 63 2.91 21.60 27.98
N ILE A 64 3.36 21.20 26.79
CA ILE A 64 2.77 20.09 26.04
C ILE A 64 2.81 18.88 26.97
N LEU A 65 1.64 18.44 27.44
CA LEU A 65 1.51 17.43 28.50
C LEU A 65 2.32 16.16 28.17
N LYS A 66 2.37 15.82 26.89
CA LYS A 66 3.21 14.72 26.39
C LYS A 66 4.71 14.95 26.58
N CYS A 67 5.19 16.17 26.36
CA CYS A 67 6.60 16.52 26.57
C CYS A 67 6.97 16.42 28.04
N ASN A 68 6.17 16.97 28.94
CA ASN A 68 6.43 16.83 30.37
C ASN A 68 6.45 15.36 30.78
N ARG A 69 5.48 14.57 30.30
CA ARG A 69 5.43 13.15 30.61
C ARG A 69 6.63 12.38 30.03
N MET A 70 7.07 12.72 28.82
CA MET A 70 8.32 12.18 28.25
C MET A 70 9.51 12.53 29.14
N LEU A 71 9.63 13.79 29.57
CA LEU A 71 10.74 14.24 30.41
C LEU A 71 10.76 13.54 31.78
N GLU A 72 9.59 13.30 32.38
CA GLU A 72 9.47 12.50 33.60
C GLU A 72 10.02 11.07 33.38
N ILE A 73 9.59 10.40 32.31
CA ILE A 73 10.04 9.03 32.01
C ILE A 73 11.55 8.99 31.70
N LEU A 74 12.06 10.00 31.00
CA LEU A 74 13.48 10.13 30.66
C LEU A 74 14.35 10.41 31.90
N ALA A 75 13.85 11.19 32.85
CA ALA A 75 14.54 11.44 34.12
C ALA A 75 14.73 10.14 34.91
N ASP A 76 13.73 9.26 34.87
CA ASP A 76 13.76 7.96 35.56
C ASP A 76 14.57 6.90 34.78
N ASN A 77 14.79 7.06 33.47
CA ASN A 77 15.39 6.06 32.60
C ASN A 77 16.37 6.65 31.58
N GLN A 78 17.63 6.83 31.98
CA GLN A 78 18.68 7.43 31.13
C GLN A 78 19.03 6.65 29.85
N ASN A 79 18.68 5.37 29.77
CA ASN A 79 18.90 4.52 28.59
C ASN A 79 17.65 4.35 27.70
N SER A 80 16.66 5.22 27.87
CA SER A 80 15.44 5.16 27.06
C SER A 80 15.69 5.56 25.61
N VAL A 81 14.91 4.97 24.70
CA VAL A 81 14.87 5.35 23.29
C VAL A 81 13.51 5.95 22.95
N ILE A 82 13.51 7.12 22.33
CA ILE A 82 12.28 7.75 21.84
C ILE A 82 12.05 7.29 20.39
N LEU A 83 10.91 6.66 20.15
CA LEU A 83 10.48 6.22 18.83
C LEU A 83 9.57 7.30 18.23
N GLY A 84 10.07 8.08 17.27
CA GLY A 84 9.32 9.21 16.70
C GLY A 84 9.73 9.54 15.28
N ASN A 85 9.19 10.61 14.69
CA ASN A 85 9.65 11.09 13.38
C ASN A 85 10.94 11.91 13.53
N ARG A 86 11.90 11.89 12.58
CA ARG A 86 13.12 12.74 12.56
C ARG A 86 12.88 14.22 12.90
N PHE A 87 11.67 14.75 12.67
CA PHE A 87 11.30 16.09 13.12
C PHE A 87 11.39 16.27 14.64
N LEU A 88 11.00 15.26 15.41
CA LEU A 88 11.10 15.23 16.88
C LEU A 88 12.55 15.19 17.37
N GLU A 89 13.45 14.56 16.62
CA GLU A 89 14.88 14.47 16.96
C GLU A 89 15.50 15.85 17.15
N LYS A 90 15.29 16.74 16.18
CA LYS A 90 15.79 18.13 16.24
C LYS A 90 15.21 18.92 17.41
N GLN A 91 13.97 18.60 17.80
CA GLN A 91 13.25 19.29 18.86
C GLN A 91 13.64 18.80 20.26
N LEU A 92 14.07 17.54 20.36
CA LEU A 92 14.45 16.91 21.62
C LEU A 92 15.97 16.85 21.82
N ALA A 93 16.77 17.22 20.81
CA ALA A 93 18.23 17.28 20.85
C ALA A 93 18.77 18.15 22.01
N SER A 94 17.99 19.13 22.47
CA SER A 94 18.33 19.99 23.62
C SER A 94 18.25 19.28 24.98
N PHE A 95 17.60 18.12 25.08
CA PHE A 95 17.32 17.44 26.36
C PHE A 95 18.32 16.33 26.75
N ALA A 96 19.44 16.22 26.04
CA ALA A 96 20.64 15.40 26.36
C ALA A 96 20.48 13.85 26.42
N LYS A 97 21.57 13.16 26.04
CA LYS A 97 21.88 11.70 26.06
C LYS A 97 20.87 10.68 25.52
N THR A 98 19.65 11.09 25.19
CA THR A 98 18.60 10.17 24.76
C THR A 98 18.86 9.71 23.32
N LYS A 99 18.84 8.40 23.07
CA LYS A 99 18.92 7.88 21.69
C LYS A 99 17.55 8.08 21.03
N PHE A 100 17.53 8.79 19.90
CA PHE A 100 16.31 8.95 19.10
C PHE A 100 16.31 7.94 17.96
N THR A 101 15.14 7.40 17.62
CA THR A 101 15.04 6.54 16.45
C THR A 101 13.73 6.75 15.71
N ASN A 102 13.81 6.68 14.38
CA ASN A 102 12.65 6.80 13.52
C ASN A 102 11.69 5.63 13.76
N PHE A 103 10.41 5.88 14.08
CA PHE A 103 9.42 4.80 14.24
C PHE A 103 9.26 3.93 12.98
N LYS A 104 9.68 4.41 11.82
CA LYS A 104 9.61 3.63 10.58
C LYS A 104 10.82 2.72 10.33
N THR A 105 11.93 2.85 11.06
CA THR A 105 13.05 1.90 10.95
C THR A 105 12.64 0.56 11.56
N LYS A 106 12.91 -0.55 10.85
CA LYS A 106 12.60 -1.91 11.31
C LYS A 106 13.66 -2.33 12.32
N ILE A 107 13.65 -1.75 13.51
CA ILE A 107 14.61 -2.14 14.54
C ILE A 107 14.04 -3.30 15.32
N SER A 108 14.66 -4.47 15.15
CA SER A 108 14.60 -5.53 16.14
C SER A 108 15.41 -5.02 17.34
N LEU A 109 14.78 -4.24 18.21
CA LEU A 109 15.39 -3.54 19.36
C LEU A 109 15.80 -4.51 20.50
N LYS A 110 15.99 -5.79 20.18
CA LYS A 110 15.86 -6.92 21.10
C LYS A 110 16.98 -7.08 22.13
N GLU A 111 18.10 -6.35 22.03
CA GLU A 111 19.26 -6.67 22.90
C GLU A 111 19.89 -5.49 23.68
N GLU A 112 19.53 -4.22 23.42
CA GLU A 112 20.18 -3.09 24.13
C GLU A 112 19.25 -2.05 24.77
N ILE A 113 17.93 -2.14 24.60
CA ILE A 113 17.01 -1.07 25.02
C ILE A 113 16.14 -1.53 26.17
N SER A 114 16.39 -0.94 27.34
CA SER A 114 15.60 -1.19 28.55
C SER A 114 14.21 -0.57 28.48
N CYS A 115 14.07 0.59 27.83
CA CYS A 115 12.83 1.36 27.78
C CYS A 115 12.64 2.04 26.41
N ALA A 116 11.46 1.87 25.79
CA ALA A 116 11.05 2.57 24.58
C ALA A 116 9.88 3.53 24.87
N ILE A 117 10.01 4.79 24.46
CA ILE A 117 8.98 5.81 24.62
C ILE A 117 8.35 6.10 23.27
N VAL A 118 7.03 5.93 23.17
CA VAL A 118 6.23 6.13 21.96
C VAL A 118 5.28 7.32 22.21
N PRO A 119 5.57 8.51 21.66
CA PRO A 119 4.89 9.75 22.02
C PRO A 119 3.54 9.95 21.31
N ALA A 120 3.12 9.03 20.42
CA ALA A 120 1.90 9.18 19.65
C ALA A 120 1.43 7.83 19.10
N TRP A 121 0.19 7.81 18.58
CA TRP A 121 -0.28 6.69 17.78
C TRP A 121 0.25 6.81 16.34
N PHE A 122 1.05 5.83 15.90
CA PHE A 122 1.65 5.81 14.56
C PHE A 122 0.83 5.06 13.51
N GLY A 123 -0.44 4.74 13.80
CA GLY A 123 -1.32 4.04 12.88
C GLY A 123 -1.29 2.51 13.05
N LYS A 124 -2.30 1.84 12.49
CA LYS A 124 -2.53 0.39 12.61
C LYS A 124 -1.45 -0.45 11.95
N GLY A 125 -0.73 0.09 10.96
CA GLY A 125 0.36 -0.62 10.28
C GLY A 125 1.67 -0.69 11.08
N TYR A 126 1.93 0.30 11.94
CA TYR A 126 3.19 0.43 12.67
C TYR A 126 3.05 0.05 14.14
N MET A 127 1.96 0.46 14.80
CA MET A 127 1.76 0.24 16.24
C MET A 127 1.87 -1.23 16.68
N PRO A 128 1.33 -2.23 15.92
CA PRO A 128 1.49 -3.63 16.31
C PRO A 128 2.94 -4.08 16.45
N ARG A 129 3.88 -3.48 15.72
CA ARG A 129 5.30 -3.84 15.75
C ARG A 129 6.01 -3.42 17.03
N PHE A 130 5.48 -2.43 17.74
CA PHE A 130 6.03 -1.95 19.00
C PHE A 130 5.42 -2.64 20.21
N ILE A 131 4.22 -3.19 20.05
CA ILE A 131 3.44 -3.77 21.14
C ILE A 131 3.59 -5.29 21.19
N ASP A 132 3.73 -5.96 20.04
CA ASP A 132 3.61 -7.42 19.97
C ASP A 132 4.39 -8.04 18.79
N PRO A 133 5.57 -8.65 19.04
CA PRO A 133 6.27 -8.66 20.33
C PRO A 133 6.72 -7.25 20.72
N PRO A 134 6.80 -6.93 22.03
CA PRO A 134 7.17 -5.59 22.46
C PRO A 134 8.56 -5.21 21.97
N ALA A 135 8.69 -3.97 21.55
CA ALA A 135 9.94 -3.42 21.02
C ALA A 135 11.05 -3.34 22.08
N ALA A 136 10.71 -3.20 23.35
CA ALA A 136 11.66 -3.18 24.45
C ALA A 136 11.06 -3.91 25.66
N ASN A 137 11.86 -4.12 26.70
CA ASN A 137 11.39 -4.71 27.96
C ASN A 137 10.29 -3.85 28.61
N ASP A 138 10.41 -2.53 28.48
CA ASP A 138 9.41 -1.57 28.92
C ASP A 138 9.03 -0.63 27.77
N VAL A 139 7.73 -0.47 27.50
CA VAL A 139 7.20 0.35 26.40
C VAL A 139 6.18 1.35 26.95
N HIS A 140 6.55 2.63 26.96
CA HIS A 140 5.71 3.72 27.43
C HIS A 140 4.98 4.37 26.26
N LEU A 141 3.66 4.14 26.17
CA LEU A 141 2.79 4.79 25.19
C LEU A 141 2.22 6.08 25.79
N ILE A 142 2.56 7.23 25.24
CA ILE A 142 2.04 8.53 25.66
C ILE A 142 0.97 8.97 24.67
N LEU A 143 -0.27 8.56 24.95
CA LEU A 143 -1.41 8.72 24.04
C LEU A 143 -2.37 9.80 24.54
N TYR A 144 -2.88 10.62 23.63
CA TYR A 144 -4.07 11.43 23.88
C TYR A 144 -5.31 10.54 24.02
N PRO A 145 -6.41 11.03 24.62
CA PRO A 145 -7.63 10.24 24.76
C PRO A 145 -8.16 9.58 23.47
N PRO A 146 -8.13 10.23 22.28
CA PRO A 146 -8.54 9.57 21.03
C PRO A 146 -7.58 8.45 20.62
N GLU A 147 -6.27 8.66 20.79
CA GLU A 147 -5.24 7.68 20.47
C GLU A 147 -5.32 6.44 21.37
N LYS A 148 -5.68 6.64 22.64
CA LYS A 148 -5.94 5.53 23.58
C LYS A 148 -7.10 4.66 23.09
N LYS A 149 -8.18 5.26 22.57
CA LYS A 149 -9.28 4.47 21.99
C LYS A 149 -8.80 3.61 20.82
N TRP A 150 -7.95 4.15 19.93
CA TRP A 150 -7.40 3.39 18.80
C TRP A 150 -6.49 2.24 19.25
N TYR A 151 -5.70 2.47 20.30
CA TYR A 151 -4.93 1.41 20.98
C TYR A 151 -5.85 0.32 21.53
N ASP A 152 -6.85 0.70 22.31
CA ASP A 152 -7.79 -0.23 22.95
C ASP A 152 -8.50 -1.08 21.88
N GLN A 153 -8.96 -0.47 20.78
CA GLN A 153 -9.57 -1.18 19.65
C GLN A 153 -8.59 -2.17 18.99
N THR A 154 -7.34 -1.76 18.75
CA THR A 154 -6.33 -2.59 18.08
C THR A 154 -5.97 -3.82 18.93
N ILE A 155 -5.80 -3.62 20.24
CA ILE A 155 -5.52 -4.70 21.19
C ILE A 155 -6.71 -5.64 21.33
N ASN A 156 -7.93 -5.09 21.45
CA ASN A 156 -9.13 -5.91 21.56
C ASN A 156 -9.38 -6.75 20.31
N ARG A 157 -9.14 -6.20 19.11
CA ARG A 157 -9.22 -6.97 17.85
C ARG A 157 -8.21 -8.12 17.83
N LYS A 158 -6.95 -7.85 18.19
CA LYS A 158 -5.93 -8.91 18.28
C LYS A 158 -6.30 -9.99 19.31
N LYS A 159 -6.83 -9.60 20.47
CA LYS A 159 -7.32 -10.56 21.48
C LYS A 159 -8.44 -11.45 20.91
N GLN A 160 -9.37 -10.87 20.16
CA GLN A 160 -10.44 -11.63 19.50
C GLN A 160 -9.87 -12.59 18.43
N GLU A 161 -8.95 -12.12 17.59
CA GLU A 161 -8.27 -12.95 16.58
C GLU A 161 -7.53 -14.12 17.22
N LEU A 162 -6.80 -13.89 18.32
CA LEU A 162 -6.12 -14.94 19.08
C LEU A 162 -7.10 -15.94 19.71
N THR A 163 -8.22 -15.48 20.26
CA THR A 163 -9.27 -16.36 20.78
C THR A 163 -9.86 -17.24 19.67
N ILE A 164 -10.12 -16.66 18.49
CA ILE A 164 -10.59 -17.41 17.31
C ILE A 164 -9.54 -18.45 16.92
N LEU A 165 -8.28 -18.07 16.77
CA LEU A 165 -7.19 -18.98 16.41
C LEU A 165 -7.01 -20.12 17.43
N ARG A 166 -7.12 -19.84 18.72
CA ARG A 166 -7.11 -20.88 19.79
C ARG A 166 -8.31 -21.81 19.68
N SER A 167 -9.52 -21.29 19.46
CA SER A 167 -10.72 -22.12 19.27
C SER A 167 -10.67 -22.99 17.99
N PHE A 168 -9.96 -22.53 16.96
CA PHE A 168 -9.69 -23.31 15.75
C PHE A 168 -8.66 -24.39 15.99
N HIS A 169 -7.63 -24.10 16.80
CA HIS A 169 -6.59 -25.05 17.19
C HIS A 169 -7.12 -26.17 18.09
N GLU A 170 -7.95 -25.83 19.08
CA GLU A 170 -8.65 -26.80 19.94
C GLU A 170 -9.52 -27.78 19.15
N LYS A 171 -10.04 -27.34 17.99
CA LYS A 171 -10.85 -28.17 17.08
C LYS A 171 -10.00 -28.96 16.06
N ARG A 172 -8.72 -28.63 15.88
CA ARG A 172 -7.78 -29.28 14.94
C ARG A 172 -6.34 -29.26 15.46
N PRO A 173 -5.94 -30.21 16.33
CA PRO A 173 -4.67 -30.16 17.09
C PRO A 173 -3.39 -30.47 16.27
N ALA A 174 -3.45 -30.53 14.94
CA ALA A 174 -2.34 -31.00 14.10
C ALA A 174 -1.25 -29.95 13.78
N ILE A 175 -1.31 -28.75 14.36
CA ILE A 175 -0.32 -27.68 14.13
C ILE A 175 0.34 -27.30 15.46
N PRO A 176 1.67 -27.41 15.65
CA PRO A 176 2.31 -26.99 16.89
C PRO A 176 2.34 -25.45 16.99
N LEU A 177 1.82 -24.89 18.09
CA LEU A 177 1.89 -23.46 18.41
C LEU A 177 2.83 -23.24 19.60
N SER A 178 4.14 -23.35 19.37
CA SER A 178 5.18 -23.18 20.41
C SER A 178 5.54 -21.72 20.74
N HIS A 179 4.87 -20.72 20.15
CA HIS A 179 5.27 -19.31 20.25
C HIS A 179 4.19 -18.32 20.71
N LEU A 180 3.02 -18.79 21.18
CA LEU A 180 2.02 -17.87 21.72
C LEU A 180 2.35 -17.51 23.19
N PRO A 181 2.36 -16.21 23.56
CA PRO A 181 2.56 -15.81 24.95
C PRO A 181 1.43 -16.34 25.84
N THR A 182 1.79 -17.16 26.83
CA THR A 182 0.88 -17.72 27.83
C THR A 182 0.88 -16.81 29.05
N ALA A 183 0.01 -15.81 29.07
CA ALA A 183 -0.31 -15.08 30.31
C ALA A 183 -1.76 -15.38 30.72
N PRO A 184 -2.04 -15.64 32.01
CA PRO A 184 -3.39 -15.90 32.49
C PRO A 184 -4.20 -14.60 32.47
N LEU A 185 -5.42 -14.63 31.90
CA LEU A 185 -6.29 -13.46 31.78
C LEU A 185 -7.56 -13.66 32.57
N THR A 186 -7.81 -12.73 33.50
CA THR A 186 -9.07 -12.56 34.21
C THR A 186 -10.04 -11.76 33.34
N LEU A 187 -11.26 -12.29 33.18
CA LEU A 187 -12.36 -11.65 32.44
C LEU A 187 -12.91 -10.45 33.24
N LEU A 188 -13.12 -9.34 32.56
CA LEU A 188 -14.03 -8.28 33.00
C LEU A 188 -15.02 -8.01 31.88
N ASP A 189 -16.31 -8.11 32.22
CA ASP A 189 -17.43 -7.95 31.30
C ASP A 189 -17.44 -6.57 30.63
N SER A 190 -17.71 -6.60 29.33
CA SER A 190 -17.89 -5.43 28.47
C SER A 190 -19.23 -4.76 28.75
N ALA A 191 -19.21 -3.50 29.17
CA ALA A 191 -20.36 -2.62 29.09
C ALA A 191 -20.21 -1.65 27.90
N ASP A 192 -21.28 -1.59 27.11
CA ASP A 192 -21.45 -0.80 25.90
C ASP A 192 -21.02 0.67 26.04
N LEU A 193 -20.32 1.19 25.02
CA LEU A 193 -20.16 2.62 24.80
C LEU A 193 -20.66 3.00 23.39
N PRO A 194 -21.39 4.13 23.25
CA PRO A 194 -22.11 4.45 22.02
C PRO A 194 -21.19 4.99 20.90
N ASN A 195 -21.54 4.62 19.66
CA ASN A 195 -21.02 5.14 18.40
C ASN A 195 -21.28 6.64 18.24
N GLN A 196 -20.24 7.47 18.38
CA GLN A 196 -20.13 8.77 17.71
C GLN A 196 -18.81 8.79 16.95
N SER A 197 -18.83 9.26 15.70
CA SER A 197 -17.85 8.96 14.64
C SER A 197 -16.37 9.07 15.05
N ASP A 198 -15.81 7.95 15.52
CA ASP A 198 -14.41 7.71 15.84
C ASP A 198 -13.65 7.41 14.52
N THR A 199 -13.42 8.42 13.66
CA THR A 199 -12.66 8.20 12.41
C THR A 199 -11.19 7.99 12.74
N ASP A 200 -10.63 6.85 12.33
CA ASP A 200 -9.22 6.49 12.50
C ASP A 200 -8.32 7.54 11.82
N PRO A 201 -7.20 7.98 12.43
CA PRO A 201 -6.24 8.88 11.79
C PRO A 201 -5.71 8.33 10.47
N ASP A 202 -5.60 7.01 10.33
CA ASP A 202 -5.22 6.38 9.07
C ASP A 202 -6.30 6.59 8.02
N GLU A 203 -7.59 6.49 8.39
CA GLU A 203 -8.71 6.80 7.48
C GLU A 203 -8.75 8.28 7.10
N ILE A 204 -8.47 9.19 8.04
CA ILE A 204 -8.38 10.63 7.75
C ILE A 204 -7.23 10.90 6.76
N LEU A 205 -6.07 10.28 6.98
CA LEU A 205 -4.91 10.43 6.11
C LEU A 205 -5.15 9.83 4.72
N ILE A 206 -5.74 8.62 4.66
CA ILE A 206 -6.12 7.96 3.40
C ILE A 206 -7.13 8.83 2.65
N ARG A 207 -8.18 9.35 3.30
CA ARG A 207 -9.13 10.27 2.67
C ARG A 207 -8.47 11.55 2.14
N ALA A 208 -7.55 12.15 2.91
CA ALA A 208 -6.83 13.33 2.46
C ALA A 208 -5.93 13.04 1.25
N ARG A 209 -5.26 11.89 1.23
CA ARG A 209 -4.44 11.44 0.10
C ARG A 209 -5.29 11.08 -1.12
N ARG A 210 -6.42 10.40 -0.93
CA ARG A 210 -7.42 10.10 -1.95
C ARG A 210 -7.89 11.39 -2.63
N ASN A 211 -8.31 12.39 -1.86
CA ASN A 211 -8.78 13.66 -2.42
C ASN A 211 -7.71 14.38 -3.26
N ARG A 212 -6.44 14.33 -2.83
CA ARG A 212 -5.33 14.89 -3.62
C ARG A 212 -5.08 14.09 -4.90
N ALA A 213 -5.05 12.77 -4.82
CA ALA A 213 -4.89 11.92 -6.00
C ALA A 213 -6.02 12.16 -7.00
N ILE A 214 -7.28 12.26 -6.54
CA ILE A 214 -8.44 12.60 -7.39
C ILE A 214 -8.23 13.95 -8.07
N SER A 215 -7.79 14.99 -7.35
CA SER A 215 -7.54 16.31 -7.96
C SER A 215 -6.43 16.28 -9.03
N GLN A 216 -5.43 15.40 -8.89
CA GLN A 216 -4.39 15.20 -9.90
C GLN A 216 -4.91 14.39 -11.11
N LEU A 217 -6.00 13.65 -10.95
CA LEU A 217 -6.63 12.86 -12.01
C LEU A 217 -7.58 13.68 -12.90
N GLU A 218 -7.98 14.87 -12.44
CA GLU A 218 -8.84 15.79 -13.19
C GLU A 218 -8.11 16.28 -14.45
N GLY A 219 -8.70 16.02 -15.63
CA GLY A 219 -8.15 16.43 -16.93
C GLY A 219 -7.46 15.33 -17.74
N HIS A 220 -7.43 14.08 -17.28
CA HIS A 220 -6.99 12.96 -18.11
C HIS A 220 -8.09 12.46 -19.04
N ASP A 221 -7.87 12.60 -20.35
CA ASP A 221 -8.76 12.10 -21.39
C ASP A 221 -8.72 10.57 -21.54
N GLY A 222 -9.87 9.97 -21.86
CA GLY A 222 -9.97 8.55 -22.21
C GLY A 222 -11.31 7.92 -21.86
N GLU A 223 -11.48 6.66 -22.23
CA GLU A 223 -12.65 5.86 -21.84
C GLU A 223 -12.71 5.75 -20.30
N PRO A 224 -13.86 6.03 -19.67
CA PRO A 224 -14.01 5.92 -18.22
C PRO A 224 -13.93 4.45 -17.80
N VAL A 225 -13.03 4.15 -16.87
CA VAL A 225 -12.83 2.80 -16.33
C VAL A 225 -12.84 2.84 -14.80
N GLN A 226 -13.31 1.74 -14.21
CA GLN A 226 -13.21 1.53 -12.77
C GLN A 226 -11.78 1.14 -12.40
N ALA A 227 -11.23 1.84 -11.41
CA ALA A 227 -9.89 1.61 -10.90
C ALA A 227 -9.84 1.72 -9.39
N LYS A 228 -8.99 0.91 -8.76
CA LYS A 228 -8.73 0.94 -7.33
C LYS A 228 -7.49 1.76 -7.04
N LEU A 229 -7.60 2.69 -6.11
CA LEU A 229 -6.49 3.55 -5.71
C LEU A 229 -5.58 2.80 -4.72
N VAL A 230 -4.29 2.78 -5.02
CA VAL A 230 -3.26 2.19 -4.17
C VAL A 230 -2.24 3.26 -3.84
N HIS A 231 -2.01 3.47 -2.55
CA HIS A 231 -1.00 4.36 -2.02
C HIS A 231 0.24 3.57 -1.62
N PHE A 232 1.38 4.07 -2.05
CA PHE A 232 2.69 3.57 -1.70
C PHE A 232 3.37 4.52 -0.74
N GLN A 233 4.49 4.07 -0.19
CA GLN A 233 5.36 4.89 0.64
C GLN A 233 5.91 6.09 -0.15
N ASP A 234 6.44 7.09 0.57
CA ASP A 234 6.95 8.36 0.02
C ASP A 234 5.94 9.19 -0.79
N GLY A 235 4.65 8.95 -0.57
CA GLY A 235 3.57 9.72 -1.21
C GLY A 235 3.35 9.35 -2.68
N TYR A 236 3.90 8.23 -3.14
CA TYR A 236 3.58 7.68 -4.45
C TYR A 236 2.20 7.01 -4.42
N TRP A 237 1.54 6.95 -5.57
CA TRP A 237 0.25 6.29 -5.73
C TRP A 237 0.06 5.81 -7.16
N ALA A 238 -0.87 4.87 -7.35
CA ALA A 238 -1.32 4.41 -8.66
C ALA A 238 -2.79 4.01 -8.59
N ALA A 239 -3.50 4.19 -9.70
CA ALA A 239 -4.86 3.68 -9.85
C ALA A 239 -4.85 2.46 -10.78
N PHE A 240 -5.22 1.29 -10.27
CA PHE A 240 -5.20 0.04 -11.05
C PHE A 240 -6.59 -0.42 -11.45
N THR A 241 -6.77 -0.74 -12.72
CA THR A 241 -7.99 -1.42 -13.19
C THR A 241 -8.07 -2.84 -12.64
N GLU A 242 -9.27 -3.37 -12.40
CA GLU A 242 -9.50 -4.70 -11.79
C GLU A 242 -8.63 -5.83 -12.35
N ASN A 243 -8.47 -5.88 -13.67
CA ASN A 243 -7.72 -6.94 -14.38
C ASN A 243 -6.24 -6.61 -14.60
N HIS A 244 -5.73 -5.51 -14.04
CA HIS A 244 -4.32 -5.18 -14.17
C HIS A 244 -3.48 -6.10 -13.30
N ARG A 245 -2.46 -6.71 -13.90
CA ARG A 245 -1.49 -7.52 -13.18
C ARG A 245 -0.36 -6.65 -12.69
N VAL A 246 -0.18 -6.62 -11.37
CA VAL A 246 0.94 -5.96 -10.71
C VAL A 246 1.93 -7.03 -10.29
N TYR A 247 3.20 -6.83 -10.61
CA TYR A 247 4.26 -7.76 -10.25
C TYR A 247 4.65 -7.54 -8.78
N VAL A 248 4.38 -8.51 -7.93
CA VAL A 248 4.70 -8.48 -6.50
C VAL A 248 5.96 -9.29 -6.26
N LEU A 249 6.94 -8.68 -5.61
CA LEU A 249 8.14 -9.32 -5.14
C LEU A 249 7.86 -9.96 -3.77
N THR A 250 7.99 -11.28 -3.70
CA THR A 250 7.99 -12.02 -2.44
C THR A 250 9.43 -12.40 -2.12
N ILE A 251 9.93 -11.95 -0.99
CA ILE A 251 11.26 -12.26 -0.49
C ILE A 251 11.12 -13.29 0.64
N THR A 252 11.84 -14.40 0.53
CA THR A 252 11.86 -15.49 1.52
C THR A 252 13.28 -15.76 1.95
N GLU A 253 13.52 -15.73 3.26
CA GLU A 253 14.76 -16.17 3.89
C GLU A 253 14.72 -17.70 4.06
N GLN A 254 15.71 -18.43 3.54
CA GLN A 254 15.88 -19.84 3.86
C GLN A 254 16.78 -19.99 5.10
N GLU A 255 16.33 -20.81 6.06
CA GLU A 255 17.01 -21.03 7.35
C GLU A 255 18.39 -21.69 7.23
N SER A 256 18.70 -22.32 6.09
CA SER A 256 19.85 -23.22 5.98
C SER A 256 21.16 -22.60 5.47
N ASP A 257 21.14 -21.39 4.87
CA ASP A 257 22.38 -20.78 4.33
C ASP A 257 22.37 -19.24 4.25
N GLY A 258 21.36 -18.57 4.81
CA GLY A 258 21.24 -17.10 4.76
C GLY A 258 21.01 -16.52 3.36
N ASP A 259 20.87 -17.38 2.33
CA ASP A 259 20.62 -16.91 0.97
C ASP A 259 19.16 -16.45 0.81
N ILE A 260 18.99 -15.15 0.61
CA ILE A 260 17.68 -14.54 0.36
C ILE A 260 17.31 -14.80 -1.09
N GLN A 261 16.25 -15.58 -1.30
CA GLN A 261 15.63 -15.75 -2.62
C GLN A 261 14.39 -14.88 -2.71
N GLY A 262 14.16 -14.31 -3.90
CA GLY A 262 12.92 -13.63 -4.20
C GLY A 262 12.29 -14.12 -5.47
N ARG A 263 10.97 -14.10 -5.45
CA ARG A 263 10.12 -14.49 -6.57
C ARG A 263 9.25 -13.32 -6.94
N ILE A 264 9.13 -13.07 -8.24
CA ILE A 264 8.13 -12.15 -8.77
C ILE A 264 6.89 -12.94 -9.18
N GLU A 265 5.74 -12.53 -8.67
CA GLU A 265 4.44 -13.10 -9.00
C GLU A 265 3.50 -12.00 -9.50
N GLY A 266 2.81 -12.24 -10.61
CA GLY A 266 1.82 -11.30 -11.14
C GLY A 266 0.47 -11.46 -10.45
N LYS A 267 0.18 -10.62 -9.46
CA LYS A 267 -1.11 -10.55 -8.75
C LYS A 267 -2.08 -9.60 -9.44
N VAL A 268 -3.37 -9.89 -9.37
CA VAL A 268 -4.40 -8.90 -9.78
C VAL A 268 -4.63 -7.88 -8.66
N THR A 269 -5.25 -6.74 -8.98
CA THR A 269 -5.47 -5.64 -8.02
C THR A 269 -6.22 -6.07 -6.76
N SER A 270 -7.17 -7.01 -6.86
CA SER A 270 -7.93 -7.55 -5.73
C SER A 270 -7.09 -8.44 -4.78
N GLU A 271 -5.96 -8.96 -5.25
CA GLU A 271 -5.05 -9.83 -4.48
C GLU A 271 -3.94 -9.05 -3.76
N LEU A 272 -3.83 -7.73 -4.02
CA LEU A 272 -2.84 -6.86 -3.39
C LEU A 272 -3.11 -6.70 -1.90
N ARG A 273 -2.03 -6.71 -1.10
CA ARG A 273 -2.11 -6.57 0.35
C ARG A 273 -1.19 -5.45 0.85
N LEU A 274 -1.52 -4.89 2.01
CA LEU A 274 -0.67 -3.93 2.69
C LEU A 274 0.70 -4.57 2.98
N GLY A 275 1.77 -3.84 2.68
CA GLY A 275 3.14 -4.33 2.83
C GLY A 275 3.67 -5.17 1.66
N ASP A 276 2.86 -5.51 0.66
CA ASP A 276 3.37 -6.11 -0.57
C ASP A 276 4.38 -5.14 -1.23
N ILE A 277 5.54 -5.67 -1.63
CA ILE A 277 6.54 -4.94 -2.42
C ILE A 277 6.17 -5.14 -3.88
N VAL A 278 5.81 -4.07 -4.57
CA VAL A 278 5.37 -4.14 -5.96
C VAL A 278 6.37 -3.48 -6.88
N MET A 279 6.56 -4.09 -8.03
CA MET A 279 7.39 -3.60 -9.11
C MET A 279 6.49 -2.90 -10.13
N ILE A 280 6.69 -1.58 -10.27
CA ILE A 280 5.89 -0.72 -11.15
C ILE A 280 6.83 0.09 -12.04
N ARG A 281 6.39 0.41 -13.25
CA ARG A 281 7.09 1.33 -14.14
C ARG A 281 6.71 2.78 -13.86
N LYS A 282 7.69 3.67 -13.77
CA LYS A 282 7.50 5.12 -13.74
C LYS A 282 6.96 5.62 -15.09
N GLY A 283 5.85 6.36 -15.05
CA GLY A 283 5.37 7.16 -16.20
C GLY A 283 4.81 6.40 -17.41
N SER A 284 4.62 5.08 -17.38
CA SER A 284 3.99 4.34 -18.47
C SER A 284 3.08 3.21 -17.97
N PRO A 285 1.87 3.03 -18.56
CA PRO A 285 0.98 1.92 -18.26
C PRO A 285 1.35 0.60 -18.95
N SER A 286 2.44 0.57 -19.73
CA SER A 286 2.81 -0.58 -20.54
C SER A 286 3.45 -1.71 -19.72
N ASP A 287 3.16 -2.95 -20.12
CA ASP A 287 3.69 -4.15 -19.48
C ASP A 287 5.16 -4.32 -19.87
N LEU A 288 6.07 -3.91 -18.97
CA LEU A 288 7.50 -3.92 -19.27
C LEU A 288 8.05 -5.32 -19.57
N ILE A 289 7.56 -6.36 -18.88
CA ILE A 289 8.01 -7.73 -19.16
C ILE A 289 7.70 -8.07 -20.62
N ARG A 290 6.53 -7.67 -21.10
CA ARG A 290 6.14 -7.83 -22.50
C ARG A 290 7.08 -7.11 -23.44
N GLU A 291 7.43 -5.86 -23.16
CA GLU A 291 8.35 -5.07 -24.00
C GLU A 291 9.76 -5.66 -24.03
N ILE A 292 10.30 -6.06 -22.87
CA ILE A 292 11.62 -6.67 -22.78
C ILE A 292 11.61 -8.00 -23.56
N VAL A 293 10.59 -8.82 -23.39
CA VAL A 293 10.43 -10.08 -24.16
C VAL A 293 10.36 -9.78 -25.65
N ASP A 294 9.54 -8.83 -26.06
CA ASP A 294 9.39 -8.46 -27.48
C ASP A 294 10.71 -7.95 -28.07
N SER A 295 11.53 -7.23 -27.28
CA SER A 295 12.87 -6.77 -27.71
C SER A 295 13.92 -7.88 -27.83
N ARG A 296 13.74 -8.99 -27.09
CA ARG A 296 14.64 -10.16 -27.09
C ARG A 296 14.24 -11.24 -28.10
N THR A 297 13.03 -11.15 -28.65
CA THR A 297 12.53 -12.11 -29.63
C THR A 297 12.57 -11.56 -31.06
N PRO A 298 12.69 -12.42 -32.09
CA PRO A 298 12.62 -11.98 -33.48
C PRO A 298 11.32 -11.22 -33.79
N LEU A 299 11.40 -10.26 -34.70
CA LEU A 299 10.22 -9.55 -35.21
C LEU A 299 9.20 -10.54 -35.76
N GLY A 300 7.92 -10.32 -35.44
CA GLY A 300 6.83 -11.19 -35.87
C GLY A 300 6.54 -12.39 -34.96
N THR A 301 7.39 -12.72 -33.98
CA THR A 301 7.17 -13.85 -33.04
C THR A 301 5.80 -13.75 -32.36
N ARG A 302 5.40 -12.57 -31.90
CA ARG A 302 4.08 -12.36 -31.28
C ARG A 302 2.92 -12.53 -32.26
N SER A 303 3.11 -12.12 -33.52
CA SER A 303 2.11 -12.33 -34.57
C SER A 303 1.92 -13.82 -34.84
N ALA A 304 3.02 -14.57 -34.99
CA ALA A 304 3.00 -16.02 -35.14
C ALA A 304 2.33 -16.73 -33.95
N ALA A 305 2.63 -16.31 -32.72
CA ALA A 305 2.02 -16.86 -31.52
C ALA A 305 0.52 -16.54 -31.38
N ASN A 306 -0.01 -15.54 -32.10
CA ASN A 306 -1.41 -15.13 -32.03
C ASN A 306 -2.30 -15.79 -33.10
N VAL A 307 -1.76 -16.59 -34.02
CA VAL A 307 -2.53 -17.21 -35.13
C VAL A 307 -3.69 -18.06 -34.61
N TRP A 308 -3.49 -18.78 -33.50
CA TRP A 308 -4.57 -19.58 -32.87
C TRP A 308 -5.76 -18.71 -32.42
N ARG A 309 -5.52 -17.50 -31.91
CA ARG A 309 -6.58 -16.58 -31.49
C ARG A 309 -7.33 -16.05 -32.70
N SER A 310 -6.60 -15.72 -33.77
CA SER A 310 -7.19 -15.29 -35.04
C SER A 310 -8.08 -16.36 -35.66
N ALA A 311 -7.73 -17.64 -35.53
CA ALA A 311 -8.57 -18.76 -35.98
C ALA A 311 -9.92 -18.80 -35.23
N ILE A 312 -9.90 -18.66 -33.90
CA ILE A 312 -11.13 -18.59 -33.08
C ILE A 312 -11.98 -17.38 -33.50
N GLN A 313 -11.35 -16.21 -33.62
CA GLN A 313 -12.05 -14.98 -33.99
C GLN A 313 -12.68 -15.07 -35.38
N ARG A 314 -11.99 -15.67 -36.36
CA ARG A 314 -12.54 -15.92 -37.70
C ARG A 314 -13.70 -16.90 -37.66
N ASN A 315 -13.57 -17.99 -36.91
CA ASN A 315 -14.64 -18.98 -36.78
C ASN A 315 -15.94 -18.34 -36.24
N ILE A 316 -15.83 -17.48 -35.23
CA ILE A 316 -16.98 -16.73 -34.68
C ILE A 316 -17.53 -15.73 -35.71
N LYS A 317 -16.67 -15.00 -36.42
CA LYS A 317 -17.07 -14.05 -37.47
C LYS A 317 -17.81 -14.74 -38.63
N CYS A 318 -17.55 -16.02 -38.89
CA CYS A 318 -18.26 -16.83 -39.88
C CYS A 318 -19.65 -17.31 -39.40
N GLY A 319 -20.13 -16.84 -38.24
CA GLY A 319 -21.49 -17.10 -37.75
C GLY A 319 -21.60 -18.25 -36.74
N ASN A 320 -20.49 -18.87 -36.32
CA ASN A 320 -20.54 -19.85 -35.24
C ASN A 320 -20.69 -19.15 -33.88
N SER A 321 -21.60 -19.66 -33.05
CA SER A 321 -21.75 -19.18 -31.68
C SER A 321 -20.59 -19.66 -30.81
N LEU A 322 -20.19 -18.83 -29.83
CA LEU A 322 -19.17 -19.21 -28.85
C LEU A 322 -19.56 -20.48 -28.08
N HIS A 323 -20.85 -20.68 -27.80
CA HIS A 323 -21.36 -21.88 -27.14
C HIS A 323 -21.07 -23.14 -27.96
N LYS A 324 -21.39 -23.12 -29.26
CA LYS A 324 -21.14 -24.23 -30.18
C LYS A 324 -19.65 -24.52 -30.31
N LEU A 325 -18.81 -23.48 -30.39
CA LEU A 325 -17.36 -23.65 -30.42
C LEU A 325 -16.86 -24.39 -29.17
N VAL A 326 -17.37 -24.04 -27.99
CA VAL A 326 -16.97 -24.67 -26.71
C VAL A 326 -17.41 -26.13 -26.63
N GLU A 327 -18.61 -26.46 -27.11
CA GLU A 327 -19.07 -27.85 -27.21
C GLU A 327 -18.14 -28.67 -28.11
N GLN A 328 -17.83 -28.16 -29.30
CA GLN A 328 -16.94 -28.82 -30.25
C GLN A 328 -15.50 -28.97 -29.70
N LEU A 329 -15.00 -27.95 -28.99
CA LEU A 329 -13.70 -28.03 -28.31
C LEU A 329 -13.70 -29.11 -27.22
N ALA A 330 -14.79 -29.26 -26.48
CA ALA A 330 -14.90 -30.31 -25.45
C ALA A 330 -14.90 -31.72 -26.08
N GLU A 331 -15.55 -31.89 -27.24
CA GLU A 331 -15.50 -33.13 -28.04
C GLU A 331 -14.08 -33.45 -28.54
N ALA A 332 -13.33 -32.41 -28.97
CA ALA A 332 -11.92 -32.52 -29.36
C ALA A 332 -10.94 -32.62 -28.17
N GLY A 333 -11.42 -32.90 -26.95
CA GLY A 333 -10.59 -33.11 -25.77
C GLY A 333 -10.15 -31.84 -25.03
N CYS A 334 -10.55 -30.65 -25.48
CA CYS A 334 -10.31 -29.37 -24.83
C CYS A 334 -11.50 -28.93 -23.96
N LYS A 335 -11.62 -29.53 -22.77
CA LYS A 335 -12.70 -29.23 -21.80
C LYS A 335 -12.45 -27.90 -21.09
N ARG A 336 -13.05 -26.82 -21.58
CA ARG A 336 -12.98 -25.47 -21.00
C ARG A 336 -14.36 -24.86 -20.84
N ALA A 337 -14.54 -24.05 -19.80
CA ALA A 337 -15.77 -23.29 -19.62
C ALA A 337 -15.88 -22.17 -20.67
N ILE A 338 -17.10 -21.77 -21.00
CA ILE A 338 -17.37 -20.68 -21.96
C ILE A 338 -16.62 -19.40 -21.56
N ALA A 339 -16.66 -19.03 -20.28
CA ALA A 339 -15.94 -17.85 -19.77
C ALA A 339 -14.42 -17.93 -20.01
N THR A 340 -13.83 -19.12 -19.96
CA THR A 340 -12.39 -19.31 -20.23
C THR A 340 -12.07 -19.06 -21.70
N VAL A 341 -12.87 -19.60 -22.62
CA VAL A 341 -12.68 -19.43 -24.07
C VAL A 341 -12.98 -17.99 -24.50
N ASP A 342 -14.01 -17.36 -23.91
CA ASP A 342 -14.27 -15.93 -24.08
C ASP A 342 -13.06 -15.08 -23.63
N GLY A 343 -12.47 -15.44 -22.49
CA GLY A 343 -11.24 -14.85 -21.97
C GLY A 343 -10.05 -14.98 -22.92
N TRP A 344 -9.91 -16.10 -23.64
CA TRP A 344 -8.85 -16.26 -24.64
C TRP A 344 -8.94 -15.26 -25.80
N ILE A 345 -10.18 -14.94 -26.19
CA ILE A 345 -10.47 -14.03 -27.30
C ILE A 345 -10.25 -12.58 -26.87
N LYS A 346 -10.72 -12.22 -25.67
CA LYS A 346 -10.70 -10.84 -25.15
C LYS A 346 -9.35 -10.44 -24.55
N ASN A 347 -8.58 -11.38 -24.03
CA ASN A 347 -7.29 -11.10 -23.40
C ASN A 347 -6.16 -11.02 -24.44
N ASP A 348 -5.83 -9.80 -24.87
CA ASP A 348 -4.76 -9.47 -25.80
C ASP A 348 -3.35 -9.74 -25.24
N ARG A 349 -3.22 -9.88 -23.92
CA ARG A 349 -1.96 -10.19 -23.22
C ARG A 349 -1.67 -11.68 -23.14
N MET A 350 -2.66 -12.54 -23.37
CA MET A 350 -2.48 -13.98 -23.30
C MET A 350 -1.55 -14.45 -24.43
N ILE A 351 -0.48 -15.19 -24.08
CA ILE A 351 0.43 -15.77 -25.08
C ILE A 351 -0.23 -17.00 -25.73
N SER A 352 -0.88 -17.85 -24.93
CA SER A 352 -1.58 -19.04 -25.39
C SER A 352 -2.46 -19.65 -24.29
N PRO A 353 -3.39 -20.56 -24.65
CA PRO A 353 -4.13 -21.37 -23.68
C PRO A 353 -3.23 -22.14 -22.72
N THR A 354 -3.77 -22.52 -21.56
CA THR A 354 -2.99 -23.17 -20.48
C THR A 354 -2.24 -24.41 -20.98
N LYS A 355 -2.92 -25.33 -21.67
CA LYS A 355 -2.27 -26.49 -22.29
C LYS A 355 -1.91 -26.18 -23.74
N GLY A 356 -1.03 -25.18 -23.92
CA GLY A 356 -0.76 -24.50 -25.20
C GLY A 356 -0.83 -25.39 -26.45
N GLU A 357 0.02 -26.40 -26.56
CA GLU A 357 0.08 -27.23 -27.78
C GLU A 357 -1.18 -28.09 -27.99
N THR A 358 -1.70 -28.73 -26.94
CA THR A 358 -2.90 -29.59 -27.05
C THR A 358 -4.17 -28.77 -27.26
N ASP A 359 -4.31 -27.64 -26.56
CA ASP A 359 -5.47 -26.76 -26.70
C ASP A 359 -5.47 -26.12 -28.10
N ILE A 360 -4.30 -25.77 -28.66
CA ILE A 360 -4.19 -25.25 -30.03
C ILE A 360 -4.45 -26.33 -31.09
N ALA A 361 -4.05 -27.57 -30.85
CA ALA A 361 -4.39 -28.69 -31.74
C ALA A 361 -5.92 -28.89 -31.81
N ALA A 362 -6.61 -28.85 -30.66
CA ALA A 362 -8.07 -28.91 -30.62
C ALA A 362 -8.73 -27.71 -31.31
N ILE A 363 -8.17 -26.49 -31.14
CA ILE A 363 -8.65 -25.29 -31.86
C ILE A 363 -8.51 -25.49 -33.38
N LEU A 364 -7.39 -26.03 -33.85
CA LEU A 364 -7.19 -26.30 -35.28
C LEU A 364 -8.18 -27.35 -35.80
N GLU A 365 -8.40 -28.42 -35.05
CA GLU A 365 -9.35 -29.48 -35.40
C GLU A 365 -10.79 -28.95 -35.51
N VAL A 366 -11.22 -28.10 -34.58
CA VAL A 366 -12.60 -27.58 -34.58
C VAL A 366 -12.79 -26.46 -35.60
N THR A 367 -11.83 -25.54 -35.71
CA THR A 367 -11.96 -24.38 -36.59
C THR A 367 -11.66 -24.69 -38.06
N GLN A 368 -10.87 -25.75 -38.32
CA GLN A 368 -10.36 -26.11 -39.64
C GLN A 368 -9.70 -24.94 -40.38
N ASP A 369 -9.12 -24.01 -39.61
CA ASP A 369 -8.57 -22.77 -40.14
C ASP A 369 -7.30 -23.03 -40.95
N GLN A 370 -7.32 -22.64 -42.23
CA GLN A 370 -6.23 -22.94 -43.17
C GLN A 370 -4.91 -22.26 -42.80
N GLU A 371 -4.97 -21.04 -42.26
CA GLU A 371 -3.76 -20.31 -41.87
C GLU A 371 -3.14 -20.96 -40.63
N LEU A 372 -3.94 -21.28 -39.61
CA LEU A 372 -3.46 -22.00 -38.44
C LEU A 372 -2.91 -23.37 -38.82
N LYS A 373 -3.52 -24.07 -39.78
CA LYS A 373 -3.01 -25.35 -40.29
C LYS A 373 -1.62 -25.21 -40.89
N GLN A 374 -1.42 -24.23 -41.76
CA GLN A 374 -0.14 -23.99 -42.44
C GLN A 374 0.94 -23.51 -41.47
N ARG A 375 0.55 -22.69 -40.48
CA ARG A 375 1.46 -22.06 -39.51
C ARG A 375 1.47 -22.73 -38.15
N PHE A 376 0.96 -23.96 -38.03
CA PHE A 376 0.80 -24.63 -36.74
C PHE A 376 2.13 -24.74 -35.99
N GLN A 377 3.17 -25.23 -36.67
CA GLN A 377 4.50 -25.40 -36.07
C GLN A 377 5.16 -24.06 -35.73
N GLU A 378 4.98 -23.06 -36.58
CA GLU A 378 5.47 -21.70 -36.34
C GLU A 378 4.81 -21.10 -35.09
N CYS A 379 3.49 -21.24 -34.98
CA CYS A 379 2.70 -20.76 -33.84
C CYS A 379 3.14 -21.43 -32.53
N THR A 380 3.27 -22.77 -32.51
CA THR A 380 3.67 -23.50 -31.29
C THR A 380 5.11 -23.18 -30.88
N ASN A 381 6.03 -23.05 -31.83
CA ASN A 381 7.41 -22.64 -31.56
C ASN A 381 7.49 -21.21 -31.03
N ALA A 382 6.76 -20.27 -31.63
CA ALA A 382 6.71 -18.89 -31.16
C ALA A 382 6.15 -18.79 -29.74
N ILE A 383 5.12 -19.58 -29.40
CA ILE A 383 4.57 -19.66 -28.05
C ILE A 383 5.60 -20.20 -27.05
N LYS A 384 6.33 -21.27 -27.41
CA LYS A 384 7.39 -21.85 -26.56
C LYS A 384 8.48 -20.81 -26.29
N LEU A 385 8.93 -20.10 -27.32
CA LEU A 385 9.93 -19.05 -27.22
C LEU A 385 9.47 -17.88 -26.33
N LEU A 386 8.25 -17.36 -26.56
CA LEU A 386 7.71 -16.27 -25.75
C LEU A 386 7.55 -16.66 -24.29
N ARG A 387 7.10 -17.89 -24.00
CA ARG A 387 7.01 -18.40 -22.63
C ARG A 387 8.40 -18.52 -21.99
N SER A 388 9.39 -19.05 -22.70
CA SER A 388 10.74 -19.18 -22.16
C SER A 388 11.38 -17.82 -21.89
N GLU A 389 11.24 -16.87 -22.81
CA GLU A 389 11.78 -15.51 -22.62
C GLU A 389 11.04 -14.76 -21.52
N HIS A 390 9.72 -14.89 -21.42
CA HIS A 390 8.95 -14.30 -20.32
C HIS A 390 9.38 -14.83 -18.95
N LEU A 391 9.66 -16.14 -18.85
CA LEU A 391 10.21 -16.72 -17.63
C LEU A 391 11.60 -16.17 -17.32
N LYS A 392 12.51 -16.15 -18.30
CA LYS A 392 13.87 -15.62 -18.13
C LYS A 392 13.87 -14.16 -17.68
N VAL A 393 13.08 -13.30 -18.33
CA VAL A 393 12.95 -11.88 -17.96
C VAL A 393 12.37 -11.75 -16.56
N GLY A 394 11.36 -12.54 -16.21
CA GLY A 394 10.81 -12.56 -14.86
C GLY A 394 11.85 -12.92 -13.79
N PHE A 395 12.65 -13.95 -14.03
CA PHE A 395 13.73 -14.35 -13.12
C PHE A 395 14.86 -13.31 -13.04
N GLU A 396 15.25 -12.71 -14.16
CA GLU A 396 16.28 -11.67 -14.18
C GLU A 396 15.84 -10.43 -13.40
N LEU A 397 14.60 -9.97 -13.61
CA LEU A 397 14.04 -8.85 -12.85
C LEU A 397 13.89 -9.18 -11.37
N ALA A 398 13.50 -10.42 -11.03
CA ALA A 398 13.42 -10.87 -9.64
C ALA A 398 14.80 -10.86 -8.99
N GLY A 399 15.81 -11.41 -9.67
CA GLY A 399 17.19 -11.41 -9.20
C GLY A 399 17.72 -10.00 -8.96
N LYS A 400 17.51 -9.08 -9.91
CA LYS A 400 17.87 -7.66 -9.75
C LYS A 400 17.15 -7.02 -8.58
N ALA A 401 15.83 -7.26 -8.46
CA ALA A 401 15.03 -6.71 -7.37
C ALA A 401 15.47 -7.22 -5.99
N VAL A 402 15.83 -8.51 -5.90
CA VAL A 402 16.37 -9.12 -4.68
C VAL A 402 17.74 -8.58 -4.36
N GLU A 403 18.63 -8.47 -5.34
CA GLU A 403 19.98 -7.93 -5.15
C GLU A 403 19.92 -6.49 -4.67
N SER A 404 19.08 -5.66 -5.30
CA SER A 404 18.82 -4.30 -4.83
C SER A 404 18.23 -4.30 -3.42
N ALA A 405 17.30 -5.20 -3.10
CA ALA A 405 16.75 -5.31 -1.74
C ALA A 405 17.78 -5.79 -0.70
N LYS A 406 18.71 -6.69 -1.07
CA LYS A 406 19.82 -7.18 -0.23
C LYS A 406 20.79 -6.05 0.10
N GLN A 407 21.32 -5.37 -0.92
CA GLN A 407 22.22 -4.22 -0.76
C GLN A 407 21.58 -3.13 0.12
N TRP A 408 20.28 -2.97 -0.03
CA TRP A 408 19.48 -2.02 0.69
C TRP A 408 19.27 -2.41 2.18
N LEU A 409 19.07 -3.70 2.48
CA LEU A 409 19.06 -4.24 3.85
C LEU A 409 20.45 -4.12 4.52
N GLU A 410 21.52 -4.43 3.79
CA GLU A 410 22.91 -4.35 4.27
C GLU A 410 23.34 -2.91 4.57
N ALA A 411 22.87 -1.94 3.77
CA ALA A 411 23.12 -0.52 3.98
C ALA A 411 22.38 0.07 5.20
N GLY A 412 21.55 -0.73 5.90
CA GLY A 412 20.75 -0.26 7.05
C GLY A 412 19.69 0.77 6.66
N ALA A 413 19.36 0.88 5.38
CA ALA A 413 18.28 1.74 4.93
C ALA A 413 16.94 1.21 5.48
N THR A 414 15.91 2.06 5.58
CA THR A 414 14.53 1.65 5.95
C THR A 414 13.62 1.32 4.76
N PRO A 415 12.75 0.26 4.77
CA PRO A 415 12.08 -0.34 3.57
C PRO A 415 11.08 0.57 2.83
N LEU A 416 11.24 1.86 3.05
CA LEU A 416 10.40 3.01 2.85
C LEU A 416 10.74 3.79 1.59
N GLU A 417 11.97 3.64 1.08
CA GLU A 417 12.42 4.38 -0.08
C GLU A 417 12.08 3.63 -1.36
N LEU A 418 11.57 4.37 -2.33
CA LEU A 418 11.39 3.89 -3.70
C LEU A 418 12.75 3.42 -4.23
N ILE A 419 12.86 2.15 -4.58
CA ILE A 419 14.09 1.57 -5.12
C ILE A 419 14.03 1.69 -6.63
N ASP A 420 14.87 2.56 -7.20
CA ASP A 420 15.04 2.65 -8.64
C ASP A 420 15.78 1.41 -9.16
N LEU A 421 15.07 0.64 -9.98
CA LEU A 421 15.65 -0.40 -10.82
C LEU A 421 15.92 0.19 -12.22
N GLU A 422 16.69 -0.54 -13.02
CA GLU A 422 16.94 -0.16 -14.41
C GLU A 422 15.64 -0.01 -15.22
N ASN A 423 15.68 0.78 -16.30
CA ASN A 423 14.58 0.94 -17.26
C ASN A 423 13.28 1.50 -16.67
N GLN A 424 13.37 2.51 -15.79
CA GLN A 424 12.22 3.17 -15.17
C GLN A 424 11.39 2.26 -14.25
N LEU A 425 11.89 1.09 -13.90
CA LEU A 425 11.25 0.23 -12.91
C LEU A 425 11.54 0.74 -11.52
N VAL A 426 10.57 0.58 -10.65
CA VAL A 426 10.75 0.86 -9.24
C VAL A 426 10.11 -0.20 -8.38
N LEU A 427 10.74 -0.49 -7.25
CA LEU A 427 10.10 -1.23 -6.17
C LEU A 427 9.53 -0.23 -5.18
N VAL A 428 8.25 -0.39 -4.89
CA VAL A 428 7.52 0.41 -3.91
C VAL A 428 6.69 -0.49 -3.02
N THR A 429 6.61 -0.16 -1.74
CA THR A 429 5.81 -0.92 -0.77
C THR A 429 4.42 -0.32 -0.64
N ILE A 430 3.39 -1.16 -0.68
CA ILE A 430 2.00 -0.73 -0.47
C ILE A 430 1.81 -0.26 0.98
N GLU A 431 1.42 1.01 1.14
CA GLU A 431 1.12 1.63 2.43
C GLU A 431 -0.37 1.59 2.74
N ALA A 432 -1.22 1.85 1.74
CA ALA A 432 -2.67 1.80 1.88
C ALA A 432 -3.33 1.39 0.57
N ILE A 433 -4.46 0.69 0.67
CA ILE A 433 -5.32 0.34 -0.46
C ILE A 433 -6.69 0.94 -0.15
N ASP A 434 -7.21 1.72 -1.08
CA ASP A 434 -8.52 2.33 -0.95
C ASP A 434 -9.62 1.27 -1.07
N ASP A 435 -10.64 1.36 -0.22
CA ASP A 435 -11.77 0.43 -0.21
C ASP A 435 -12.78 0.76 -1.31
N GLN A 436 -12.82 2.01 -1.78
CA GLN A 436 -13.75 2.45 -2.82
C GLN A 436 -13.06 2.60 -4.18
N GLU A 437 -13.70 2.07 -5.21
CA GLU A 437 -13.29 2.26 -6.60
C GLU A 437 -13.54 3.70 -7.07
N LEU A 438 -12.74 4.13 -8.04
CA LEU A 438 -12.82 5.42 -8.73
C LEU A 438 -13.14 5.19 -10.20
N ILE A 439 -13.90 6.12 -10.78
CA ILE A 439 -14.10 6.17 -12.23
C ILE A 439 -13.13 7.22 -12.79
N ILE A 440 -12.16 6.78 -13.58
CA ILE A 440 -11.12 7.65 -14.15
C ILE A 440 -10.88 7.32 -15.62
N GLY A 441 -10.30 8.25 -16.37
CA GLY A 441 -9.90 8.00 -17.76
C GLY A 441 -8.84 6.90 -17.82
N ARG A 442 -8.99 5.93 -18.73
CA ARG A 442 -8.07 4.79 -18.88
C ARG A 442 -6.60 5.21 -19.07
N GLY A 443 -6.37 6.38 -19.65
CA GLY A 443 -5.03 6.97 -19.78
C GLY A 443 -4.35 7.11 -18.42
N ALA A 444 -5.05 7.55 -17.38
CA ALA A 444 -4.49 7.80 -16.05
C ALA A 444 -4.23 6.53 -15.21
N CYS A 445 -4.66 5.36 -15.69
CA CYS A 445 -4.52 4.11 -14.96
C CYS A 445 -3.11 3.50 -15.09
N ASN A 446 -2.79 2.60 -14.16
CA ASN A 446 -1.68 1.65 -14.22
C ASN A 446 -0.28 2.29 -14.30
N ARG A 447 -0.13 3.51 -13.81
CA ARG A 447 1.12 4.28 -13.76
C ARG A 447 1.41 4.72 -12.34
N LEU A 448 2.70 4.80 -11.99
CA LEU A 448 3.11 5.36 -10.71
C LEU A 448 3.18 6.89 -10.80
N GLU A 449 2.46 7.55 -9.92
CA GLU A 449 2.40 9.00 -9.76
C GLU A 449 2.88 9.41 -8.37
N LYS A 450 3.28 10.68 -8.20
CA LYS A 450 3.67 11.24 -6.90
C LYS A 450 2.68 12.33 -6.49
N LEU A 451 2.19 12.26 -5.25
CA LEU A 451 1.42 13.35 -4.67
C LEU A 451 2.31 14.60 -4.59
N THR A 452 1.92 15.66 -5.30
CA THR A 452 2.58 16.97 -5.28
C THR A 452 2.05 17.86 -4.17
#